data_AF-A0A7L1P146-F1
#
_entry.id   AF-A0A7L1P146-F1
#
_cell.length_a   1.000
_cell.length_b   1.000
_cell.length_c   1.000
_cell.angle_alpha   90.00
_cell.angle_beta   90.00
_cell.angle_gamma   90.00
#
_symmetry.space_group_name_H-M   'P 1'
#
loop_
_entity.id
_entity.type
_entity.pdbx_description
1 polymer ?
#
loop_
_entity_poly.entity_id
_entity_poly.type
_entity_poly.pdbx_seq_one_letter_code
_entity_poly.pdbx_strand_id
1 'polypeptide(L)'
;PSPGADAEAWERLWLRSRLVLHTTGHTLTCSLLAPCDLQAELVPCWQPVPTESCHVLPGLQQPAMGHGPQEIKGLRPHPNLCVQVWSSEQIRLTQCLRDGMLPGHPDDLLLLEHRANASLCMLEQDTCMPLASFHSMGAGHPGLLEQELQRDVSAGHCRQIWHPENSTGITLWACPMHKYVHARWALAWMGVLLGAACILLLLLLKKEDVKGWMKSLRTGYGSEGE
;
A
#
# COMPACT_ATOMS: atom_id res chain seq x y z
N PRO A 1 7.65 37.50 31.48
CA PRO A 1 7.50 36.10 31.02
C PRO A 1 8.58 35.77 29.99
N SER A 2 9.46 34.82 30.30
CA SER A 2 10.58 34.45 29.45
C SER A 2 10.07 33.61 28.27
N PRO A 3 10.39 33.94 27.01
CA PRO A 3 9.85 33.25 25.83
C PRO A 3 10.18 31.75 25.74
N GLY A 4 11.21 31.28 26.46
CA GLY A 4 11.58 29.85 26.51
C GLY A 4 10.74 28.98 27.46
N ALA A 5 10.12 29.58 28.50
CA ALA A 5 9.33 28.82 29.48
C ALA A 5 8.00 28.32 28.86
N ASP A 6 7.46 29.08 27.90
CA ASP A 6 6.24 28.72 27.19
C ASP A 6 6.48 27.58 26.19
N ALA A 7 7.63 27.56 25.50
CA ALA A 7 7.95 26.51 24.52
C ALA A 7 8.10 25.12 25.18
N GLU A 8 8.82 25.01 26.28
CA GLU A 8 8.94 23.74 27.02
C GLU A 8 7.60 23.27 27.60
N ALA A 9 6.73 24.21 27.98
CA ALA A 9 5.40 23.88 28.47
C ALA A 9 4.55 23.25 27.35
N TRP A 10 4.60 23.80 26.13
CA TRP A 10 3.94 23.21 24.96
C TRP A 10 4.48 21.83 24.59
N GLU A 11 5.80 21.63 24.63
CA GLU A 11 6.38 20.30 24.38
C GLU A 11 5.94 19.27 25.43
N ARG A 12 5.94 19.65 26.71
CA ARG A 12 5.44 18.78 27.79
C ARG A 12 3.96 18.46 27.66
N LEU A 13 3.17 19.40 27.13
CA LEU A 13 1.75 19.19 26.85
C LEU A 13 1.56 18.14 25.76
N TRP A 14 2.24 18.27 24.63
CA TRP A 14 2.16 17.31 23.53
C TRP A 14 2.65 15.91 23.91
N LEU A 15 3.71 15.81 24.73
CA LEU A 15 4.19 14.53 25.27
C LEU A 15 3.15 13.80 26.13
N ARG A 16 2.18 14.51 26.71
CA ARG A 16 1.08 13.96 27.50
C ARG A 16 -0.20 13.78 26.71
N SER A 17 -0.26 14.33 25.51
CA SER A 17 -1.40 14.20 24.60
C SER A 17 -1.34 12.88 23.84
N ARG A 18 -2.50 12.34 23.49
CA ARG A 18 -2.63 11.10 22.73
C ARG A 18 -3.75 11.22 21.71
N LEU A 19 -3.49 10.70 20.51
CA LEU A 19 -4.52 10.50 19.51
C LEU A 19 -4.98 9.04 19.57
N VAL A 20 -6.28 8.82 19.72
CA VAL A 20 -6.88 7.49 19.73
C VAL A 20 -7.85 7.37 18.57
N LEU A 21 -7.74 6.29 17.82
CA LEU A 21 -8.64 5.96 16.72
C LEU A 21 -9.53 4.79 17.12
N HIS A 22 -10.82 4.91 16.82
CA HIS A 22 -11.82 3.88 17.05
C HIS A 22 -12.61 3.62 15.77
N THR A 23 -12.82 2.35 15.48
CA THR A 23 -13.58 1.89 14.33
C THR A 23 -14.87 1.22 14.82
N THR A 24 -16.02 1.72 14.37
CA THR A 24 -17.32 1.15 14.73
C THR A 24 -18.08 0.82 13.44
N GLY A 25 -18.03 -0.43 13.02
CA GLY A 25 -18.58 -0.84 11.72
C GLY A 25 -17.84 -0.18 10.55
N HIS A 26 -18.48 0.79 9.90
CA HIS A 26 -17.93 1.51 8.74
C HIS A 26 -17.48 2.94 9.05
N THR A 27 -17.54 3.37 10.30
CA THR A 27 -17.18 4.74 10.70
C THR A 27 -15.83 4.76 11.39
N LEU A 28 -15.04 5.80 11.08
CA LEU A 28 -13.81 6.13 11.77
C LEU A 28 -14.07 7.30 12.70
N THR A 29 -13.80 7.10 13.98
CA THR A 29 -13.86 8.14 15.01
C THR A 29 -12.48 8.36 15.62
N CYS A 30 -12.18 9.61 15.95
CA CYS A 30 -10.89 10.04 16.46
C CYS A 30 -11.09 10.80 17.76
N SER A 31 -10.23 10.60 18.75
CA SER A 31 -10.25 11.34 20.01
C SER A 31 -8.86 11.90 20.29
N LEU A 32 -8.75 13.22 20.45
CA LEU A 32 -7.53 13.86 20.94
C LEU A 32 -7.66 14.00 22.46
N LEU A 33 -6.93 13.15 23.19
CA LEU A 33 -6.85 13.20 24.63
C LEU A 33 -5.71 14.12 25.02
N ALA A 34 -6.03 15.27 25.63
CA ALA A 34 -5.05 16.25 26.07
C ALA A 34 -5.41 16.79 27.46
N PRO A 35 -4.42 17.22 28.28
CA PRO A 35 -4.68 17.84 29.58
C PRO A 35 -5.48 19.15 29.53
N CYS A 36 -5.50 19.83 28.37
CA CYS A 36 -6.25 21.05 28.13
C CYS A 36 -6.66 21.14 26.65
N ASP A 37 -7.53 22.08 26.32
CA ASP A 37 -7.98 22.30 24.95
C ASP A 37 -6.82 22.81 24.07
N LEU A 38 -6.60 22.11 22.95
CA LEU A 38 -5.51 22.39 22.00
C LEU A 38 -6.09 22.96 20.72
N GLN A 39 -5.46 24.01 20.19
CA GLN A 39 -5.73 24.46 18.84
C GLN A 39 -4.97 23.56 17.87
N ALA A 40 -5.69 22.59 17.31
CA ALA A 40 -5.12 21.58 16.43
C ALA A 40 -6.12 21.15 15.36
N GLU A 41 -5.59 20.52 14.32
CA GLU A 41 -6.37 19.96 13.22
C GLU A 41 -6.12 18.46 13.13
N LEU A 42 -7.19 17.71 12.86
CA LEU A 42 -7.10 16.31 12.48
C LEU A 42 -6.98 16.22 10.96
N VAL A 43 -5.90 15.58 10.52
CA VAL A 43 -5.52 15.47 9.12
C VAL A 43 -5.41 13.98 8.76
N PRO A 44 -6.42 13.39 8.11
CA PRO A 44 -6.34 12.03 7.61
C PRO A 44 -5.27 11.90 6.54
N CYS A 45 -4.53 10.79 6.58
CA CYS A 45 -3.47 10.51 5.64
C CYS A 45 -3.36 9.01 5.34
N TRP A 46 -2.68 8.68 4.24
CA TRP A 46 -2.49 7.32 3.76
C TRP A 46 -1.03 6.90 3.82
N GLN A 47 -0.75 5.79 4.49
CA GLN A 47 0.59 5.24 4.68
C GLN A 47 0.63 3.74 4.36
N PRO A 48 0.95 3.36 3.10
CA PRO A 48 1.03 1.95 2.71
C PRO A 48 2.22 1.27 3.38
N VAL A 49 3.38 1.92 3.38
CA VAL A 49 4.63 1.40 3.97
C VAL A 49 4.93 2.16 5.27
N PRO A 50 5.10 1.48 6.42
CA PRO A 50 5.31 2.15 7.72
C PRO A 50 6.53 3.07 7.80
N THR A 51 7.53 2.86 6.94
CA THR A 51 8.77 3.65 6.90
C THR A 51 8.67 4.89 6.01
N GLU A 52 7.60 5.01 5.23
CA GLU A 52 7.40 6.13 4.30
C GLU A 52 6.57 7.24 4.94
N SER A 53 6.67 8.44 4.38
CA SER A 53 5.84 9.58 4.76
C SER A 53 4.35 9.29 4.51
N CYS A 54 3.48 9.79 5.39
CA CYS A 54 2.05 9.66 5.22
C CYS A 54 1.53 10.73 4.23
N HIS A 55 0.74 10.32 3.24
CA HIS A 55 0.20 11.20 2.21
C HIS A 55 -1.14 11.80 2.63
N VAL A 56 -1.28 13.13 2.68
CA VAL A 56 -2.49 13.76 3.22
C VAL A 56 -3.67 13.52 2.28
N LEU A 57 -4.83 13.19 2.85
CA LEU A 57 -6.06 13.05 2.07
C LEU A 57 -6.71 14.41 1.84
N PRO A 58 -6.92 14.81 0.56
CA PRO A 58 -7.43 16.15 0.25
C PRO A 58 -8.87 16.33 0.72
N GLY A 59 -9.17 17.49 1.31
CA GLY A 59 -10.54 17.89 1.68
C GLY A 59 -11.12 17.20 2.91
N LEU A 60 -10.28 16.51 3.69
CA LEU A 60 -10.68 15.76 4.90
C LEU A 60 -10.18 16.35 6.22
N GLN A 61 -9.52 17.50 6.15
CA GLN A 61 -8.97 18.20 7.32
C GLN A 61 -10.13 18.81 8.13
N GLN A 62 -10.09 18.66 9.44
CA GLN A 62 -11.10 19.24 10.34
C GLN A 62 -10.48 19.66 11.68
N PRO A 63 -11.03 20.69 12.36
CA PRO A 63 -10.54 21.07 13.67
C PRO A 63 -10.68 19.90 14.67
N ALA A 64 -9.68 19.75 15.55
CA ALA A 64 -9.80 18.89 16.71
C ALA A 64 -10.75 19.57 17.71
N MET A 65 -11.94 18.99 17.88
CA MET A 65 -12.90 19.43 18.87
C MET A 65 -12.55 18.81 20.23
N GLY A 66 -12.79 19.56 21.30
CA GLY A 66 -12.45 19.17 22.67
C GLY A 66 -13.11 17.84 23.10
N HIS A 67 -12.56 17.28 24.19
CA HIS A 67 -12.98 16.06 24.92
C HIS A 67 -14.15 15.26 24.31
N GLY A 68 -13.85 14.43 23.30
CA GLY A 68 -14.80 13.45 22.79
C GLY A 68 -14.37 12.82 21.45
N PRO A 69 -15.00 11.70 21.07
CA PRO A 69 -14.81 11.11 19.76
C PRO A 69 -15.49 11.95 18.68
N GLN A 70 -14.72 12.37 17.69
CA GLN A 70 -15.21 13.04 16.48
C GLN A 70 -15.13 12.09 15.28
N GLU A 71 -16.24 11.98 14.55
CA GLU A 71 -16.28 11.21 13.31
C GLU A 71 -15.64 12.00 12.17
N ILE A 72 -14.89 11.30 11.32
CA ILE A 72 -14.43 11.84 10.04
C ILE A 72 -15.41 11.40 8.97
N LYS A 73 -16.30 12.32 8.59
CA LYS A 73 -17.48 12.01 7.77
C LYS A 73 -17.12 11.36 6.45
N GLY A 74 -17.78 10.23 6.18
CA GLY A 74 -17.65 9.49 4.91
C GLY A 74 -16.33 8.74 4.73
N LEU A 75 -15.38 8.86 5.67
CA LEU A 75 -14.11 8.14 5.63
C LEU A 75 -14.27 6.74 6.22
N ARG A 76 -14.11 5.73 5.38
CA ARG A 76 -14.22 4.32 5.78
C ARG A 76 -12.88 3.79 6.32
N PRO A 77 -12.88 2.98 7.39
CA PRO A 77 -11.66 2.37 7.93
C PRO A 77 -10.88 1.52 6.91
N HIS A 78 -9.54 1.57 6.99
CA HIS A 78 -8.62 0.82 6.13
C HIS A 78 -7.25 0.65 6.81
N PRO A 79 -6.51 -0.46 6.60
CA PRO A 79 -5.21 -0.71 7.24
C PRO A 79 -4.11 0.35 6.98
N ASN A 80 -4.21 1.07 5.87
CA ASN A 80 -3.26 2.12 5.47
C ASN A 80 -3.69 3.52 5.92
N LEU A 81 -4.86 3.67 6.55
CA LEU A 81 -5.31 4.97 7.04
C LEU A 81 -4.63 5.32 8.36
N CYS A 82 -4.16 6.55 8.42
CA CYS A 82 -3.68 7.20 9.62
C CYS A 82 -4.38 8.54 9.78
N VAL A 83 -4.31 9.08 10.99
CA VAL A 83 -4.72 10.45 11.28
C VAL A 83 -3.56 11.13 11.97
N GLN A 84 -3.25 12.33 11.50
CA GLN A 84 -2.24 13.20 12.08
C GLN A 84 -2.92 14.33 12.84
N VAL A 85 -2.27 14.82 13.88
CA VAL A 85 -2.66 16.03 14.62
C VAL A 85 -1.67 17.13 14.27
N TRP A 86 -2.16 18.16 13.61
CA TRP A 86 -1.36 19.31 13.20
C TRP A 86 -1.60 20.45 14.17
N SER A 87 -0.53 21.13 14.61
CA SER A 87 -0.63 22.36 15.39
C SER A 87 0.52 23.29 15.02
N SER A 88 0.17 24.52 14.65
CA SER A 88 1.13 25.50 14.13
C SER A 88 1.97 24.95 12.96
N GLU A 89 1.31 24.34 11.96
CA GLU A 89 1.94 23.75 10.76
C GLU A 89 2.92 22.59 11.06
N GLN A 90 2.88 22.03 12.26
CA GLN A 90 3.73 20.92 12.67
C GLN A 90 2.91 19.70 13.03
N ILE A 91 3.35 18.54 12.54
CA ILE A 91 2.78 17.25 12.94
C ILE A 91 3.21 16.97 14.38
N ARG A 92 2.24 16.91 15.28
CA ARG A 92 2.46 16.65 16.72
C ARG A 92 2.23 15.20 17.09
N LEU A 93 1.22 14.56 16.50
CA LEU A 93 0.87 13.17 16.76
C LEU A 93 0.46 12.50 15.45
N THR A 94 0.71 11.19 15.34
CA THR A 94 0.25 10.35 14.24
C THR A 94 -0.22 9.02 14.81
N GLN A 95 -1.41 8.57 14.42
CA GLN A 95 -1.92 7.25 14.78
C GLN A 95 -2.44 6.55 13.52
N CYS A 96 -2.05 5.30 13.31
CA CYS A 96 -2.45 4.49 12.16
C CYS A 96 -3.38 3.35 12.58
N LEU A 97 -4.34 3.02 11.72
CA LEU A 97 -5.26 1.89 11.86
C LEU A 97 -4.57 0.60 11.40
N ARG A 98 -3.62 0.08 12.18
CA ARG A 98 -2.85 -1.12 11.81
C ARG A 98 -3.50 -2.45 12.27
N ASP A 99 -4.82 -2.52 12.30
CA ASP A 99 -5.56 -3.71 12.75
C ASP A 99 -5.80 -4.69 11.59
N GLY A 100 -5.39 -5.95 11.77
CA GLY A 100 -5.53 -7.02 10.78
C GLY A 100 -6.97 -7.48 10.53
N MET A 101 -7.94 -7.02 11.34
CA MET A 101 -9.36 -7.27 11.13
C MET A 101 -10.02 -6.23 10.22
N LEU A 102 -9.29 -5.19 9.82
CA LEU A 102 -9.85 -4.12 8.99
C LEU A 102 -10.09 -4.59 7.55
N PRO A 103 -11.13 -4.03 6.91
CA PRO A 103 -11.38 -4.30 5.52
C PRO A 103 -10.30 -3.63 4.64
N GLY A 104 -9.53 -4.44 3.90
CA GLY A 104 -8.55 -3.98 2.90
C GLY A 104 -7.23 -4.71 3.05
N HIS A 105 -6.25 -4.38 2.20
CA HIS A 105 -4.90 -4.91 2.33
C HIS A 105 -3.85 -3.79 2.41
N PRO A 106 -2.73 -4.02 3.11
CA PRO A 106 -1.65 -3.04 3.19
C PRO A 106 -1.02 -2.67 1.84
N ASP A 107 -1.10 -3.55 0.84
CA ASP A 107 -0.63 -3.31 -0.53
C ASP A 107 -1.66 -2.60 -1.43
N ASP A 108 -2.83 -2.24 -0.89
CA ASP A 108 -3.84 -1.51 -1.67
C ASP A 108 -3.32 -0.13 -2.09
N LEU A 109 -3.49 0.18 -3.37
CA LEU A 109 -3.15 1.46 -3.98
C LEU A 109 -4.27 2.47 -3.72
N LEU A 110 -3.91 3.69 -3.30
CA LEU A 110 -4.85 4.79 -3.17
C LEU A 110 -5.01 5.51 -4.51
N LEU A 111 -6.23 5.44 -5.07
CA LEU A 111 -6.62 6.17 -6.26
C LEU A 111 -7.55 7.32 -5.91
N LEU A 112 -7.40 8.40 -6.66
CA LEU A 112 -8.25 9.58 -6.63
C LEU A 112 -8.98 9.67 -7.96
N GLU A 113 -10.31 9.72 -7.91
CA GLU A 113 -11.18 9.88 -9.06
C GLU A 113 -11.78 11.28 -9.08
N HIS A 114 -11.59 12.01 -10.18
CA HIS A 114 -12.23 13.30 -10.38
C HIS A 114 -13.55 13.14 -11.15
N ARG A 115 -14.68 13.41 -10.48
CA ARG A 115 -16.05 13.17 -11.00
C ARG A 115 -16.33 13.91 -12.31
N ALA A 116 -15.76 15.09 -12.53
CA ALA A 116 -16.05 15.87 -13.75
C ALA A 116 -15.60 15.15 -15.03
N ASN A 117 -14.49 14.41 -14.97
CA ASN A 117 -13.87 13.76 -16.12
C ASN A 117 -13.77 12.24 -15.99
N ALA A 118 -14.23 11.67 -14.86
CA ALA A 118 -14.00 10.28 -14.46
C ALA A 118 -12.53 9.84 -14.60
N SER A 119 -11.60 10.79 -14.45
CA SER A 119 -10.16 10.55 -14.57
C SER A 119 -9.63 10.02 -13.25
N LEU A 120 -8.82 8.97 -13.32
CA LEU A 120 -8.16 8.37 -12.18
C LEU A 120 -6.69 8.80 -12.12
N CYS A 121 -6.23 9.07 -10.90
CA CYS A 121 -4.82 9.28 -10.62
C CYS A 121 -4.43 8.58 -9.32
N MET A 122 -3.13 8.37 -9.16
CA MET A 122 -2.56 7.90 -7.90
C MET A 122 -2.27 9.11 -7.02
N LEU A 123 -2.56 9.00 -5.72
CA LEU A 123 -2.20 10.04 -4.77
C LEU A 123 -0.79 9.79 -4.23
N GLU A 124 0.14 10.72 -4.49
CA GLU A 124 1.53 10.67 -4.03
C GLU A 124 1.96 12.06 -3.58
N GLN A 125 2.45 12.20 -2.33
CA GLN A 125 2.94 13.47 -1.75
C GLN A 125 2.01 14.67 -2.02
N ASP A 126 0.71 14.49 -1.79
CA ASP A 126 -0.35 15.50 -2.01
C ASP A 126 -0.54 15.93 -3.48
N THR A 127 0.11 15.22 -4.40
CA THR A 127 -0.04 15.37 -5.85
C THR A 127 -0.76 14.19 -6.47
N CYS A 128 -1.62 14.50 -7.43
CA CYS A 128 -2.38 13.53 -8.21
C CYS A 128 -1.55 13.17 -9.43
N MET A 129 -0.82 12.05 -9.34
CA MET A 129 0.06 11.55 -10.39
C MET A 129 -0.75 10.75 -11.42
N PRO A 130 -0.69 11.12 -12.72
CA PRO A 130 -1.41 10.40 -13.77
C PRO A 130 -1.02 8.92 -13.80
N LEU A 131 -1.98 8.01 -13.97
CA LEU A 131 -1.66 6.58 -14.01
C LEU A 131 -0.76 6.20 -15.20
N ALA A 132 -0.78 6.99 -16.28
CA ALA A 132 0.13 6.87 -17.41
C ALA A 132 1.61 7.10 -17.04
N SER A 133 1.92 7.88 -15.99
CA SER A 133 3.29 8.07 -15.50
C SER A 133 3.78 6.94 -14.60
N PHE A 134 2.88 6.01 -14.24
CA PHE A 134 3.23 4.86 -13.42
C PHE A 134 4.11 3.89 -14.22
N HIS A 135 5.41 4.07 -14.08
CA HIS A 135 6.40 3.07 -14.46
C HIS A 135 6.36 1.94 -13.45
N SER A 136 5.31 1.10 -13.51
CA SER A 136 5.47 -0.24 -12.95
C SER A 136 6.71 -0.83 -13.61
N MET A 137 7.64 -1.39 -12.82
CA MET A 137 8.81 -2.11 -13.30
C MET A 137 8.38 -3.19 -14.31
N GLY A 138 8.13 -2.88 -15.58
CA GLY A 138 7.81 -3.80 -16.67
C GLY A 138 6.35 -4.18 -16.96
N ALA A 139 5.34 -3.32 -16.76
CA ALA A 139 4.13 -3.43 -17.59
C ALA A 139 4.50 -2.94 -19.00
N GLY A 140 4.54 -3.86 -19.96
CA GLY A 140 5.15 -3.65 -21.29
C GLY A 140 4.49 -2.59 -22.17
N HIS A 141 3.43 -1.91 -21.74
CA HIS A 141 2.80 -0.81 -22.48
C HIS A 141 2.30 0.29 -21.52
N PRO A 142 2.63 1.57 -21.78
CA PRO A 142 2.03 2.69 -21.06
C PRO A 142 0.51 2.66 -21.20
N GLY A 143 -0.22 2.81 -20.10
CA GLY A 143 -1.69 2.93 -20.09
C GLY A 143 -2.50 1.62 -19.92
N LEU A 144 -1.89 0.43 -20.00
CA LEU A 144 -2.63 -0.82 -19.76
C LEU A 144 -3.08 -0.95 -18.29
N LEU A 145 -2.20 -0.58 -17.36
CA LEU A 145 -2.50 -0.57 -15.92
C LEU A 145 -3.63 0.44 -15.59
N GLU A 146 -3.60 1.61 -16.22
CA GLU A 146 -4.65 2.63 -16.07
C GLU A 146 -6.01 2.08 -16.50
N GLN A 147 -6.07 1.45 -17.68
CA GLN A 147 -7.31 0.86 -18.18
C GLN A 147 -7.82 -0.27 -17.28
N GLU A 148 -6.93 -1.07 -16.69
CA GLU A 148 -7.31 -2.18 -15.82
C GLU A 148 -7.80 -1.69 -14.44
N LEU A 149 -7.14 -0.69 -13.85
CA LEU A 149 -7.59 -0.02 -12.64
C LEU A 149 -8.94 0.69 -12.86
N GLN A 150 -9.15 1.33 -14.02
CA GLN A 150 -10.44 1.95 -14.35
C GLN A 150 -11.55 0.90 -14.49
N ARG A 151 -11.25 -0.25 -15.10
CA ARG A 151 -12.17 -1.39 -15.16
C ARG A 151 -12.49 -1.94 -13.77
N ASP A 152 -11.51 -1.99 -12.87
CA ASP A 152 -11.73 -2.46 -11.50
C ASP A 152 -12.59 -1.52 -10.68
N VAL A 153 -12.37 -0.21 -10.79
CA VAL A 153 -13.20 0.79 -10.12
C VAL A 153 -14.64 0.67 -10.61
N SER A 154 -14.85 0.64 -11.93
CA SER A 154 -16.19 0.50 -12.52
C SER A 154 -16.87 -0.84 -12.24
N ALA A 155 -16.11 -1.94 -12.13
CA ALA A 155 -16.62 -3.25 -11.77
C ALA A 155 -16.86 -3.42 -10.25
N GLY A 156 -16.47 -2.44 -9.42
CA GLY A 156 -16.61 -2.51 -7.97
C GLY A 156 -15.58 -3.42 -7.28
N HIS A 157 -14.47 -3.73 -7.95
CA HIS A 157 -13.35 -4.47 -7.37
C HIS A 157 -12.47 -3.61 -6.46
N CYS A 158 -12.54 -2.28 -6.61
CA CYS A 158 -11.90 -1.34 -5.69
C CYS A 158 -12.87 -0.91 -4.59
N ARG A 159 -12.35 -0.74 -3.37
CA ARG A 159 -13.16 -0.28 -2.24
C ARG A 159 -13.18 1.24 -2.22
N GLN A 160 -14.37 1.83 -2.18
CA GLN A 160 -14.52 3.25 -1.91
C GLN A 160 -14.11 3.56 -0.47
N ILE A 161 -13.09 4.40 -0.29
CA ILE A 161 -12.57 4.82 1.02
C ILE A 161 -13.23 6.12 1.48
N TRP A 162 -13.50 7.02 0.54
CA TRP A 162 -14.16 8.28 0.86
C TRP A 162 -14.98 8.78 -0.31
N HIS A 163 -16.13 9.37 0.02
CA HIS A 163 -16.98 10.09 -0.89
C HIS A 163 -17.49 11.39 -0.25
N PRO A 164 -17.29 12.55 -0.89
CA PRO A 164 -17.81 13.81 -0.42
C PRO A 164 -19.32 13.87 -0.66
N GLU A 165 -20.09 14.09 0.40
CA GLU A 165 -21.54 14.36 0.29
C GLU A 165 -21.80 15.68 -0.47
N ASN A 166 -20.94 16.68 -0.29
CA ASN A 166 -21.12 18.02 -0.85
C ASN A 166 -19.83 18.56 -1.47
N SER A 167 -19.76 18.48 -2.80
CA SER A 167 -19.02 19.36 -3.72
C SER A 167 -17.50 19.25 -3.96
N THR A 168 -16.71 18.40 -3.30
CA THR A 168 -15.28 18.30 -3.72
C THR A 168 -15.09 17.52 -5.02
N GLY A 169 -16.13 16.86 -5.54
CA GLY A 169 -16.09 16.17 -6.84
C GLY A 169 -15.02 15.08 -6.93
N ILE A 170 -14.43 14.66 -5.80
CA ILE A 170 -13.34 13.70 -5.73
C ILE A 170 -13.80 12.46 -4.98
N THR A 171 -13.53 11.27 -5.50
CA THR A 171 -13.77 10.01 -4.79
C THR A 171 -12.42 9.34 -4.52
N LEU A 172 -12.21 8.81 -3.32
CA LEU A 172 -11.02 8.02 -3.00
C LEU A 172 -11.34 6.53 -3.02
N TRP A 173 -10.46 5.76 -3.65
CA TRP A 173 -10.57 4.32 -3.83
C TRP A 173 -9.30 3.62 -3.34
N ALA A 174 -9.47 2.46 -2.70
CA ALA A 174 -8.41 1.51 -2.40
C ALA A 174 -8.52 0.33 -3.37
N CYS A 175 -7.50 0.14 -4.20
CA CYS A 175 -7.48 -0.91 -5.21
C CYS A 175 -6.39 -1.95 -4.88
N PRO A 176 -6.75 -3.25 -4.84
CA PRO A 176 -5.79 -4.29 -4.50
C PRO A 176 -4.73 -4.48 -5.60
N MET A 177 -3.46 -4.38 -5.21
CA MET A 177 -2.33 -4.51 -6.15
C MET A 177 -1.82 -5.94 -6.30
N HIS A 178 -2.04 -6.84 -5.33
CA HIS A 178 -1.56 -8.22 -5.38
C HIS A 178 -1.85 -8.94 -6.71
N LYS A 179 -3.02 -8.72 -7.33
CA LYS A 179 -3.38 -9.34 -8.62
C LYS A 179 -2.47 -8.94 -9.79
N TYR A 180 -1.87 -7.76 -9.74
CA TYR A 180 -0.96 -7.25 -10.76
C TYR A 180 0.48 -7.72 -10.55
N VAL A 181 0.85 -8.08 -9.31
CA VAL A 181 2.20 -8.51 -8.95
C VAL A 181 2.38 -10.02 -9.14
N HIS A 182 1.34 -10.83 -8.86
CA HIS A 182 1.45 -12.29 -8.89
C HIS A 182 1.60 -12.90 -10.30
N ALA A 183 1.09 -12.25 -11.35
CA ALA A 183 1.23 -12.73 -12.73
C ALA A 183 2.71 -12.90 -13.15
N ARG A 184 3.62 -12.16 -12.54
CA ARG A 184 5.05 -12.15 -12.89
C ARG A 184 5.84 -13.21 -12.12
N TRP A 185 5.40 -13.54 -10.91
CA TRP A 185 5.96 -14.67 -10.17
C TRP A 185 5.66 -15.99 -10.87
N ALA A 186 4.48 -16.15 -11.45
CA ALA A 186 4.15 -17.33 -12.25
C ALA A 186 5.15 -17.54 -13.41
N LEU A 187 5.53 -16.49 -14.13
CA LEU A 187 6.53 -16.58 -15.21
C LEU A 187 7.94 -16.92 -14.69
N ALA A 188 8.34 -16.35 -13.55
CA ALA A 188 9.61 -16.71 -12.91
C ALA A 188 9.63 -18.20 -12.50
N TRP A 189 8.53 -18.69 -11.91
CA TRP A 189 8.36 -20.10 -11.57
C TRP A 189 8.38 -21.00 -12.81
N MET A 190 7.74 -20.59 -13.91
CA MET A 190 7.80 -21.32 -15.18
C MET A 190 9.23 -21.37 -15.74
N GLY A 191 9.98 -20.28 -15.64
CA GLY A 191 11.40 -20.24 -16.03
C GLY A 191 12.27 -21.16 -15.17
N VAL A 192 12.06 -21.18 -13.85
CA VAL A 192 12.75 -22.08 -12.92
C VAL A 192 12.42 -23.54 -13.22
N LEU A 193 11.14 -23.87 -13.42
CA LEU A 193 10.69 -25.22 -13.77
C LEU A 193 11.30 -25.68 -15.10
N LEU A 194 11.32 -24.81 -16.11
CA LEU A 194 11.94 -25.10 -17.41
C LEU A 194 13.45 -25.30 -17.28
N GLY A 195 14.13 -24.45 -16.51
CA GLY A 195 15.56 -24.58 -16.23
C GLY A 195 15.88 -25.90 -15.51
N ALA A 196 15.10 -26.26 -14.50
CA ALA A 196 15.24 -27.53 -13.79
C ALA A 196 14.99 -28.73 -14.73
N ALA A 197 13.98 -28.66 -15.61
CA ALA A 197 13.71 -29.68 -16.61
C ALA A 197 14.87 -29.83 -17.61
N CYS A 198 15.45 -28.74 -18.10
CA CYS A 198 16.62 -28.75 -18.98
C CYS A 198 17.84 -29.38 -18.29
N ILE A 199 18.11 -29.04 -17.03
CA ILE A 199 19.20 -29.65 -16.24
C ILE A 199 18.97 -31.15 -16.07
N LEU A 200 17.75 -31.57 -15.72
CA LEU A 200 17.37 -32.98 -15.62
C LEU A 200 17.60 -33.73 -16.94
N LEU A 201 17.19 -33.17 -18.07
CA LEU A 201 17.42 -33.75 -19.40
C LEU A 201 18.91 -33.90 -19.72
N LEU A 202 19.72 -32.88 -19.43
CA LEU A 202 21.18 -32.95 -19.62
C LEU A 202 21.82 -34.04 -18.74
N LEU A 203 21.35 -34.19 -17.50
CA LEU A 203 21.83 -35.25 -16.61
C LEU A 203 21.43 -36.64 -17.10
N LEU A 204 20.24 -36.80 -17.67
CA LEU A 204 19.79 -38.07 -18.27
C LEU A 204 20.61 -38.42 -19.52
N LEU A 205 20.83 -37.47 -20.43
CA LEU A 205 21.67 -37.68 -21.61
C LEU A 205 23.11 -38.01 -21.24
N LYS A 206 23.70 -37.27 -20.29
CA LYS A 206 25.05 -37.59 -19.81
C LYS A 206 25.12 -38.96 -19.13
N LYS A 207 24.08 -39.37 -18.42
CA LYS A 207 23.99 -40.70 -17.83
C LYS A 207 23.92 -41.79 -18.91
N GLU A 208 23.22 -41.55 -20.00
CA GLU A 208 23.16 -42.47 -21.14
C GLU A 208 24.49 -42.58 -21.89
N ASP A 209 25.18 -41.46 -22.13
CA ASP A 209 26.52 -41.44 -22.74
C ASP A 209 27.55 -42.15 -21.86
N VAL A 210 27.55 -41.90 -20.55
CA VAL A 210 28.43 -42.59 -19.60
C VAL A 210 28.08 -44.07 -19.54
N LYS A 211 26.79 -44.44 -19.60
CA LYS A 211 26.35 -45.84 -19.60
C LYS A 211 26.71 -46.55 -20.92
N GLY A 212 26.68 -45.85 -22.05
CA GLY A 212 27.13 -46.31 -23.37
C GLY A 212 28.64 -46.53 -23.39
N TRP A 213 29.40 -45.57 -22.86
CA TRP A 213 30.86 -45.68 -22.72
C TRP A 213 31.27 -46.81 -21.76
N MET A 214 30.60 -46.97 -20.62
CA MET A 214 30.82 -48.08 -19.68
C MET A 214 30.53 -49.45 -20.32
N LYS A 215 29.49 -49.55 -21.17
CA LYS A 215 29.23 -50.77 -21.92
C LYS A 215 30.35 -51.06 -22.93
N SER A 216 30.83 -50.04 -23.64
CA SER A 216 31.92 -50.19 -24.61
C SER A 216 33.26 -50.59 -23.97
N LEU A 217 33.57 -50.07 -22.79
CA LEU A 217 34.76 -50.48 -22.02
C LEU A 217 34.66 -51.93 -21.53
N ARG A 218 33.46 -52.39 -21.16
CA ARG A 218 33.24 -53.77 -20.73
C ARG A 218 33.43 -54.77 -21.88
N THR A 219 33.05 -54.44 -23.11
CA THR A 219 33.31 -55.28 -24.28
C THR A 219 34.76 -55.27 -24.72
N GLY A 220 35.50 -54.16 -24.52
CA GLY A 220 36.92 -54.06 -24.86
C GLY A 220 37.86 -54.84 -23.92
N TYR A 221 37.50 -54.97 -22.63
CA TYR A 221 38.31 -55.70 -21.64
C TYR A 221 38.08 -57.23 -21.64
N GLY A 222 37.20 -57.75 -22.49
CA GLY A 222 36.89 -59.19 -22.59
C GLY A 222 37.63 -59.93 -23.71
N SER A 223 38.59 -59.28 -24.40
CA SER A 223 39.23 -59.83 -25.61
C SER A 223 40.76 -59.68 -25.63
N GLU A 224 41.43 -59.91 -24.51
CA GLU A 224 42.84 -60.29 -24.49
C GLU A 224 43.00 -61.43 -23.47
N GLY A 225 43.05 -62.65 -23.98
CA GLY A 225 43.09 -63.86 -23.16
C GLY A 225 42.98 -65.13 -24.00
N GLU A 226 43.73 -65.21 -25.11
CA GLU A 226 44.22 -66.45 -25.71
C GLU A 226 45.69 -66.26 -26.11
#